data_AF-A0A3E0QT74-F1
#
_entry.id   AF-A0A3E0QT74-F1
#
_cell.length_a   1.000
_cell.length_b   1.000
_cell.length_c   1.000
_cell.angle_alpha   90.00
_cell.angle_beta   90.00
_cell.angle_gamma   90.00
#
_symmetry.space_group_name_H-M   'P 1'
#
loop_
_entity.id
_entity.type
_entity.pdbx_description
1 polymer ?
#
loop_
_entity_poly.entity_id
_entity_poly.type
_entity_poly.pdbx_seq_one_letter_code
_entity_poly.pdbx_strand_id
1 'polypeptide(L)'
;ELYCSGMYISSISYTIPTDGTCTEDVTFVGNNKKWINDPTVGDNLLLANDSGVADGFGSIFGDDAPNAPGNHVLRREDVLTGTTAIQGYSTVVPSIIEGVTTDSASGIKGRNAQNAGTINTDNTHLVSFTCSTDLGREQINQLGTRTPYNRYVTFPTEVTSTIEMTATAGDNVDAVETARTNLSNHEICIMLVDSTILHLGKKNKLASITYGGGDAGGGNATITYNFSNFNDLVVLHSGDPLRGSSTSTNSTTGYYGNRFY
;
A
#
# COMPACT_ATOMS: atom_id res chain seq x y z
N GLU A 1 14.48 -3.29 -28.78
CA GLU A 1 14.14 -3.47 -27.35
C GLU A 1 14.29 -2.14 -26.63
N LEU A 2 13.53 -1.90 -25.54
CA LEU A 2 13.64 -0.67 -24.76
C LEU A 2 14.51 -0.90 -23.53
N TYR A 3 15.62 -0.17 -23.43
CA TYR A 3 16.50 -0.19 -22.28
C TYR A 3 16.32 1.06 -21.42
N CYS A 4 15.90 0.87 -20.18
CA CYS A 4 15.77 1.92 -19.17
C CYS A 4 16.76 1.66 -18.03
N SER A 5 17.56 2.68 -17.64
CA SER A 5 18.56 2.51 -16.58
C SER A 5 18.69 3.70 -15.63
N GLY A 6 19.22 3.41 -14.45
CA GLY A 6 19.25 4.35 -13.33
C GLY A 6 17.86 4.67 -12.80
N MET A 7 16.95 3.69 -12.85
CA MET A 7 15.57 3.84 -12.38
C MET A 7 15.51 3.73 -10.86
N TYR A 8 14.71 4.61 -10.27
CA TYR A 8 14.34 4.56 -8.85
C TYR A 8 12.84 4.87 -8.72
N ILE A 9 12.23 4.38 -7.64
CA ILE A 9 10.80 4.58 -7.37
C ILE A 9 10.56 6.03 -6.93
N SER A 10 9.71 6.76 -7.64
CA SER A 10 9.33 8.15 -7.36
C SER A 10 8.06 8.27 -6.54
N SER A 11 7.10 7.37 -6.73
CA SER A 11 5.86 7.35 -5.96
C SER A 11 5.26 5.94 -6.00
N ILE A 12 4.49 5.62 -4.96
CA ILE A 12 3.75 4.37 -4.82
C ILE A 12 2.35 4.71 -4.35
N SER A 13 1.35 4.11 -4.96
CA SER A 13 -0.05 4.19 -4.54
C SER A 13 -0.72 2.83 -4.59
N TYR A 14 -1.52 2.50 -3.58
CA TYR A 14 -2.39 1.34 -3.54
C TYR A 14 -3.83 1.80 -3.42
N THR A 15 -4.69 1.22 -4.24
CA THR A 15 -6.12 1.50 -4.23
C THR A 15 -6.89 0.20 -4.14
N ILE A 16 -7.72 0.10 -3.11
CA ILE A 16 -8.73 -0.96 -2.95
C ILE A 16 -10.08 -0.27 -3.14
N PRO A 17 -10.60 -0.25 -4.38
CA PRO A 17 -11.84 0.45 -4.67
C PRO A 17 -13.03 -0.38 -4.18
N THR A 18 -14.18 0.27 -4.04
CA THR A 18 -15.43 -0.46 -3.86
C THR A 18 -15.69 -1.30 -5.12
N ASP A 19 -15.75 -0.67 -6.29
CA ASP A 19 -15.99 -1.36 -7.55
C ASP A 19 -14.70 -1.44 -8.38
N GLY A 20 -14.44 -2.64 -8.92
CA GLY A 20 -13.26 -2.90 -9.74
C GLY A 20 -12.25 -3.77 -9.03
N THR A 21 -11.03 -3.74 -9.54
CA THR A 21 -9.90 -4.54 -9.05
C THR A 21 -9.00 -3.69 -8.17
N CYS A 22 -8.38 -4.30 -7.17
CA CYS A 22 -7.30 -3.65 -6.41
C CYS A 22 -6.15 -3.30 -7.37
N THR A 23 -5.60 -2.10 -7.24
CA THR A 23 -4.50 -1.62 -8.09
C THR A 23 -3.30 -1.19 -7.26
N GLU A 24 -2.13 -1.43 -7.83
CA GLU A 24 -0.86 -0.87 -7.40
C GLU A 24 -0.32 0.01 -8.54
N ASP A 25 0.00 1.26 -8.22
CA ASP A 25 0.61 2.20 -9.14
C ASP A 25 2.01 2.58 -8.62
N VAL A 26 3.05 2.18 -9.35
CA VAL A 26 4.44 2.52 -9.03
C VAL A 26 5.04 3.35 -10.16
N THR A 27 5.50 4.56 -9.81
CA THR A 27 6.19 5.42 -10.77
C THR A 27 7.70 5.25 -10.63
N PHE A 28 8.39 5.00 -11.74
CA PHE A 28 9.85 5.00 -11.80
C PHE A 28 10.36 6.23 -12.55
N VAL A 29 11.43 6.84 -12.02
CA VAL A 29 12.17 7.89 -12.72
C VAL A 29 13.57 7.35 -13.02
N GLY A 30 13.92 7.34 -14.30
CA GLY A 30 15.21 6.86 -14.80
C GLY A 30 16.04 7.97 -15.44
N ASN A 31 17.35 7.75 -15.54
CA ASN A 31 18.25 8.69 -16.22
C ASN A 31 18.28 8.47 -17.73
N ASN A 32 18.15 7.21 -18.15
CA ASN A 32 18.30 6.82 -19.55
C ASN A 32 17.08 6.03 -20.00
N LYS A 33 16.58 6.39 -21.17
CA LYS A 33 15.65 5.61 -21.98
C LYS A 33 16.28 5.50 -23.36
N LYS A 34 16.70 4.29 -23.76
CA LYS A 34 17.36 4.04 -25.04
C LYS A 34 16.67 2.90 -25.77
N TRP A 35 16.30 3.13 -27.02
CA TRP A 35 15.92 2.05 -27.93
C TRP A 35 17.19 1.35 -28.40
N ILE A 36 17.26 0.03 -28.18
CA ILE A 36 18.32 -0.85 -28.66
C ILE A 36 17.88 -1.46 -29.99
N ASN A 37 18.71 -1.25 -31.00
CA ASN A 37 18.59 -1.81 -32.33
C ASN A 37 19.65 -2.90 -32.51
N ASP A 38 19.36 -3.89 -33.37
CA ASP A 38 20.36 -4.84 -33.83
C ASP A 38 21.44 -4.09 -34.62
N PRO A 39 22.73 -4.17 -34.23
CA PRO A 39 23.81 -3.47 -34.91
C PRO A 39 24.05 -3.95 -36.36
N THR A 40 23.43 -5.06 -36.77
CA THR A 40 23.61 -5.72 -38.07
C THR A 40 22.48 -5.41 -39.05
N VAL A 41 21.24 -5.30 -38.57
CA VAL A 41 20.03 -5.14 -39.41
C VAL A 41 19.38 -3.76 -39.25
N GLY A 42 19.69 -3.03 -38.17
CA GLY A 42 19.09 -1.71 -37.90
C GLY A 42 17.65 -1.78 -37.35
N ASP A 43 17.06 -2.97 -37.29
CA ASP A 43 15.74 -3.22 -36.71
C ASP A 43 15.79 -3.31 -35.18
N ASN A 44 14.64 -3.16 -34.54
CA ASN A 44 14.50 -3.42 -33.10
C ASN A 44 14.86 -4.89 -32.82
N LEU A 45 15.75 -5.16 -31.86
CA LEU A 45 16.31 -6.50 -31.55
C LEU A 45 15.27 -7.65 -31.35
N LEU A 46 14.00 -7.33 -31.08
CA LEU A 46 12.89 -8.31 -30.96
C LEU A 46 12.23 -8.67 -32.32
N LEU A 47 12.67 -8.06 -33.42
CA LEU A 47 12.23 -8.32 -34.80
C LEU A 47 13.35 -8.94 -35.64
N ALA A 48 14.50 -9.25 -35.02
CA ALA A 48 15.59 -9.92 -35.70
C ALA A 48 15.36 -11.43 -35.60
N ASN A 49 15.19 -12.05 -36.77
CA ASN A 49 14.85 -13.45 -37.03
C ASN A 49 13.34 -13.68 -37.19
N ASP A 50 12.99 -14.27 -38.33
CA ASP A 50 11.68 -14.67 -38.88
C ASP A 50 10.81 -15.57 -37.95
N SER A 51 11.12 -15.61 -36.65
CA SER A 51 10.34 -16.24 -35.59
C SER A 51 9.35 -15.21 -35.07
N GLY A 52 8.08 -15.40 -35.45
CA GLY A 52 6.99 -14.51 -35.09
C GLY A 52 7.05 -14.08 -33.62
N VAL A 53 6.90 -12.77 -33.42
CA VAL A 53 6.77 -12.06 -32.14
C VAL A 53 6.06 -12.93 -31.09
N ALA A 54 5.02 -13.67 -31.45
CA ALA A 54 4.24 -14.55 -30.59
C ALA A 54 5.00 -15.61 -29.74
N ASP A 55 6.08 -16.24 -30.22
CA ASP A 55 6.70 -17.38 -29.52
C ASP A 55 7.63 -16.92 -28.35
N GLY A 56 8.17 -15.70 -28.45
CA GLY A 56 9.00 -15.10 -27.39
C GLY A 56 8.21 -14.56 -26.20
N PHE A 57 6.99 -14.04 -26.42
CA PHE A 57 6.16 -13.51 -25.32
C PHE A 57 5.62 -14.64 -24.41
N GLY A 58 5.32 -15.83 -24.95
CA GLY A 58 4.84 -16.96 -24.16
C GLY A 58 5.89 -17.53 -23.19
N SER A 59 7.18 -17.44 -23.52
CA SER A 59 8.28 -17.91 -22.67
C SER A 59 8.78 -16.86 -21.66
N ILE A 60 8.62 -15.56 -21.96
CA ILE A 60 9.18 -14.46 -21.15
C ILE A 60 8.16 -13.92 -20.14
N PHE A 61 6.87 -13.90 -20.48
CA PHE A 61 5.81 -13.38 -19.60
C PHE A 61 5.03 -14.46 -18.86
N GLY A 62 5.32 -15.75 -19.11
CA GLY A 62 4.59 -16.88 -18.54
C GLY A 62 3.14 -16.95 -19.04
N ASP A 63 2.38 -17.94 -18.57
CA ASP A 63 0.93 -17.94 -18.76
C ASP A 63 0.38 -16.64 -18.15
N ASP A 64 -0.26 -15.80 -18.98
CA ASP A 64 -0.88 -14.52 -18.61
C ASP A 64 -2.16 -14.76 -17.78
N ALA A 65 -1.97 -15.40 -16.63
CA ALA A 65 -2.98 -15.63 -15.62
C ALA A 65 -2.49 -15.00 -14.31
N PRO A 66 -3.38 -14.32 -13.55
CA PRO A 66 -3.01 -13.70 -12.29
C PRO A 66 -2.44 -14.77 -11.34
N ASN A 67 -1.15 -14.68 -11.05
CA ASN A 67 -0.45 -15.56 -10.11
C ASN A 67 -0.71 -15.12 -8.66
N ALA A 68 -1.99 -15.14 -8.27
CA ALA A 68 -2.44 -14.90 -6.91
C ALA A 68 -2.94 -16.21 -6.29
N PRO A 69 -2.81 -16.42 -4.97
CA PRO A 69 -3.45 -17.54 -4.27
C PRO A 69 -4.96 -17.56 -4.58
N GLY A 70 -5.40 -18.52 -5.39
CA GLY A 70 -6.80 -18.62 -5.81
C GLY A 70 -7.11 -18.19 -7.27
N ASN A 71 -6.09 -17.96 -8.11
CA ASN A 71 -6.22 -17.75 -9.57
C ASN A 71 -7.24 -16.67 -9.98
N HIS A 72 -7.37 -15.59 -9.22
CA HIS A 72 -8.25 -14.46 -9.56
C HIS A 72 -7.60 -13.12 -9.22
N VAL A 73 -8.15 -12.06 -9.81
CA VAL A 73 -7.71 -10.68 -9.55
C VAL A 73 -8.35 -10.21 -8.26
N LEU A 74 -7.55 -9.59 -7.40
CA LEU A 74 -7.99 -9.10 -6.09
C LEU A 74 -9.03 -7.99 -6.23
N ARG A 75 -10.03 -8.03 -5.36
CA ARG A 75 -11.13 -7.07 -5.26
C ARG A 75 -11.43 -6.74 -3.79
N ARG A 76 -12.46 -5.94 -3.54
CA ARG A 76 -12.88 -5.56 -2.17
C ARG A 76 -13.17 -6.77 -1.27
N GLU A 77 -13.70 -7.86 -1.82
CA GLU A 77 -14.00 -9.09 -1.07
C GLU A 77 -12.74 -9.80 -0.54
N ASP A 78 -11.58 -9.47 -1.11
CA ASP A 78 -10.31 -10.09 -0.77
C ASP A 78 -9.56 -9.35 0.34
N VAL A 79 -10.17 -8.33 0.93
CA VAL A 79 -9.67 -7.73 2.18
C VAL A 79 -9.95 -8.69 3.32
N LEU A 80 -8.91 -9.15 4.00
CA LEU A 80 -9.05 -10.03 5.14
C LEU A 80 -9.61 -9.26 6.34
N THR A 81 -10.85 -9.57 6.73
CA THR A 81 -11.51 -9.00 7.90
C THR A 81 -11.47 -9.94 9.11
N GLY A 82 -11.79 -9.41 10.29
CA GLY A 82 -11.85 -10.16 11.53
C GLY A 82 -10.47 -10.36 12.19
N THR A 83 -10.32 -11.47 12.90
CA THR A 83 -9.10 -11.79 13.66
C THR A 83 -8.09 -12.64 12.87
N THR A 84 -8.36 -12.89 11.59
CA THR A 84 -7.46 -13.64 10.71
C THR A 84 -6.14 -12.89 10.57
N ALA A 85 -5.03 -13.58 10.87
CA ALA A 85 -3.70 -13.02 10.79
C ALA A 85 -2.80 -13.78 9.81
N ILE A 86 -2.21 -13.08 8.85
CA ILE A 86 -1.14 -13.60 7.99
C ILE A 86 0.20 -13.04 8.48
N GLN A 87 1.17 -13.93 8.68
CA GLN A 87 2.52 -13.57 9.16
C GLN A 87 2.52 -12.73 10.46
N GLY A 88 1.45 -12.86 11.27
CA GLY A 88 1.28 -12.14 12.54
C GLY A 88 0.80 -10.70 12.42
N TYR A 89 0.37 -10.26 11.24
CA TYR A 89 -0.35 -9.01 11.02
C TYR A 89 -1.85 -9.33 10.87
N SER A 90 -2.73 -8.41 11.24
CA SER A 90 -4.17 -8.47 10.93
C SER A 90 -4.62 -7.14 10.36
N THR A 91 -5.75 -7.13 9.65
CA THR A 91 -6.35 -5.89 9.17
C THR A 91 -6.90 -5.11 10.35
N VAL A 92 -6.32 -3.94 10.60
CA VAL A 92 -6.77 -3.02 11.64
C VAL A 92 -6.99 -1.63 11.07
N VAL A 93 -8.05 -0.99 11.54
CA VAL A 93 -8.40 0.38 11.20
C VAL A 93 -8.60 1.20 12.47
N PRO A 94 -8.56 2.54 12.39
CA PRO A 94 -8.67 3.41 13.56
C PRO A 94 -9.95 3.17 14.35
N SER A 95 -9.84 3.08 15.68
CA SER A 95 -10.97 2.82 16.58
C SER A 95 -11.95 4.00 16.71
N ILE A 96 -11.64 5.13 16.08
CA ILE A 96 -12.57 6.24 15.91
C ILE A 96 -13.68 5.89 14.91
N ILE A 97 -13.44 4.95 14.00
CA ILE A 97 -14.47 4.46 13.09
C ILE A 97 -15.46 3.60 13.89
N GLU A 98 -16.74 3.94 13.77
CA GLU A 98 -17.80 3.21 14.48
C GLU A 98 -17.89 1.74 14.02
N GLY A 99 -18.20 0.85 14.97
CA GLY A 99 -18.37 -0.57 14.73
C GLY A 99 -17.07 -1.37 14.76
N VAL A 100 -15.91 -0.70 14.76
CA VAL A 100 -14.60 -1.34 14.89
C VAL A 100 -14.50 -1.97 16.27
N THR A 101 -14.24 -3.27 16.32
CA THR A 101 -14.07 -3.97 17.59
C THR A 101 -12.66 -3.68 18.09
N THR A 102 -12.55 -2.89 19.16
CA THR A 102 -11.25 -2.54 19.76
C THR A 102 -10.50 -3.80 20.13
N ASP A 103 -9.35 -4.01 19.50
CA ASP A 103 -8.49 -5.13 19.84
C ASP A 103 -7.83 -4.84 21.20
N SER A 104 -8.37 -5.45 22.25
CA SER A 104 -7.78 -5.41 23.59
C SER A 104 -6.72 -6.50 23.79
N ALA A 105 -6.50 -7.37 22.79
CA ALA A 105 -5.59 -8.51 22.91
C ALA A 105 -5.08 -9.02 21.55
N SER A 106 -3.86 -8.57 21.19
CA SER A 106 -2.90 -9.35 20.38
C SER A 106 -3.21 -9.54 18.89
N GLY A 107 -3.48 -8.46 18.15
CA GLY A 107 -3.72 -8.51 16.70
C GLY A 107 -2.53 -8.17 15.79
N ILE A 108 -1.35 -7.79 16.31
CA ILE A 108 -0.15 -7.58 15.46
C ILE A 108 1.10 -7.99 16.24
N LYS A 109 1.60 -9.23 16.09
CA LYS A 109 2.82 -9.76 16.76
C LYS A 109 3.08 -9.21 18.19
N GLY A 110 2.13 -9.34 19.11
CA GLY A 110 2.31 -8.89 20.51
C GLY A 110 2.46 -7.37 20.70
N ARG A 111 2.15 -6.57 19.68
CA ARG A 111 2.05 -5.11 19.74
C ARG A 111 0.61 -4.76 20.09
N ASN A 112 0.40 -4.03 21.19
CA ASN A 112 -0.89 -3.39 21.45
C ASN A 112 -1.17 -2.41 20.31
N ALA A 113 -2.30 -2.60 19.62
CA ALA A 113 -2.80 -1.66 18.62
C ALA A 113 -3.01 -0.29 19.30
N GLN A 114 -2.57 0.79 18.66
CA GLN A 114 -2.78 2.14 19.19
C GLN A 114 -3.99 2.78 18.51
N ASN A 115 -5.07 3.01 19.28
CA ASN A 115 -6.33 3.58 18.81
C ASN A 115 -6.82 2.95 17.48
N ALA A 116 -6.76 1.62 17.41
CA ALA A 116 -7.13 0.82 16.26
C ALA A 116 -7.78 -0.50 16.72
N GLY A 117 -8.54 -1.12 15.83
CA GLY A 117 -9.20 -2.40 16.08
C GLY A 117 -9.50 -3.14 14.78
N THR A 118 -10.05 -4.35 14.91
CA THR A 118 -10.35 -5.19 13.75
C THR A 118 -11.72 -4.84 13.16
N ILE A 119 -11.83 -5.03 11.84
CA ILE A 119 -13.09 -4.87 11.11
C ILE A 119 -13.90 -6.16 11.24
N ASN A 120 -15.14 -6.04 11.70
CA ASN A 120 -16.16 -7.08 11.53
C ASN A 120 -17.17 -6.59 10.48
N THR A 121 -17.37 -7.36 9.41
CA THR A 121 -18.30 -7.04 8.31
C THR A 121 -19.74 -6.83 8.76
N ASP A 122 -20.14 -7.39 9.91
CA ASP A 122 -21.48 -7.24 10.47
C ASP A 122 -21.72 -5.85 11.09
N ASN A 123 -20.65 -5.22 11.60
CA ASN A 123 -20.75 -3.96 12.35
C ASN A 123 -20.07 -2.77 11.66
N THR A 124 -19.12 -3.04 10.76
CA THR A 124 -18.26 -2.04 10.11
C THR A 124 -18.32 -2.23 8.60
N HIS A 125 -18.70 -1.19 7.88
CA HIS A 125 -18.92 -1.25 6.43
C HIS A 125 -17.86 -0.42 5.69
N LEU A 126 -16.67 -1.02 5.49
CA LEU A 126 -15.58 -0.43 4.73
C LEU A 126 -15.93 -0.42 3.23
N VAL A 127 -15.86 0.75 2.62
CA VAL A 127 -16.21 0.96 1.21
C VAL A 127 -14.97 0.99 0.34
N SER A 128 -13.96 1.76 0.74
CA SER A 128 -12.71 1.87 -0.02
C SER A 128 -11.54 2.21 0.89
N PHE A 129 -10.34 1.82 0.45
CA PHE A 129 -9.08 2.16 1.09
C PHE A 129 -8.08 2.60 0.03
N THR A 130 -7.43 3.73 0.26
CA THR A 130 -6.26 4.11 -0.54
C THR A 130 -5.11 4.54 0.34
N CYS A 131 -3.89 4.26 -0.09
CA CYS A 131 -2.71 4.86 0.50
C CYS A 131 -1.70 5.23 -0.58
N SER A 132 -1.00 6.34 -0.39
CA SER A 132 0.00 6.80 -1.33
C SER A 132 1.14 7.55 -0.65
N THR A 133 2.31 7.51 -1.28
CA THR A 133 3.47 8.29 -0.86
C THR A 133 4.29 8.73 -2.06
N ASP A 134 4.80 9.96 -1.96
CA ASP A 134 5.74 10.54 -2.92
C ASP A 134 7.15 10.52 -2.34
N LEU A 135 8.07 9.92 -3.09
CA LEU A 135 9.48 9.76 -2.76
C LEU A 135 10.32 10.72 -3.61
N GLY A 136 9.99 12.01 -3.52
CA GLY A 136 10.77 13.10 -4.11
C GLY A 136 12.24 13.00 -3.71
N ARG A 137 13.15 13.21 -4.67
CA ARG A 137 14.60 13.13 -4.43
C ARG A 137 15.31 14.38 -4.88
N GLU A 138 16.27 14.78 -4.06
CA GLU A 138 17.22 15.83 -4.39
C GLU A 138 18.47 15.26 -5.04
N GLN A 139 19.02 16.03 -5.97
CA GLN A 139 20.15 15.62 -6.78
C GLN A 139 21.43 16.26 -6.25
N ILE A 140 22.45 15.43 -5.98
CA ILE A 140 23.81 15.91 -5.73
C ILE A 140 24.57 15.84 -7.05
N ASN A 141 24.98 17.00 -7.56
CA ASN A 141 25.74 17.11 -8.79
C ASN A 141 27.24 17.12 -8.52
N GLN A 142 28.00 16.49 -9.40
CA GLN A 142 29.46 16.57 -9.41
C GLN A 142 29.91 17.34 -10.65
N LEU A 143 30.97 18.12 -10.50
CA LEU A 143 31.51 18.92 -11.59
C LEU A 143 32.05 18.00 -12.70
N GLY A 144 31.69 18.27 -13.96
CA GLY A 144 32.17 17.51 -15.11
C GLY A 144 31.30 16.33 -15.55
N THR A 145 30.22 15.98 -14.84
CA THR A 145 29.25 14.98 -15.33
C THR A 145 27.82 15.52 -15.30
N ARG A 146 27.07 15.27 -16.39
CA ARG A 146 25.65 15.67 -16.49
C ARG A 146 24.73 14.84 -15.58
N THR A 147 25.12 13.60 -15.29
CA THR A 147 24.37 12.72 -14.37
C THR A 147 24.68 13.10 -12.93
N PRO A 148 23.66 13.20 -12.05
CA PRO A 148 23.89 13.38 -10.62
C PRO A 148 24.71 12.22 -10.03
N TYR A 149 25.59 12.56 -9.10
CA TYR A 149 26.39 11.60 -8.35
C TYR A 149 25.52 10.74 -7.42
N ASN A 150 24.58 11.38 -6.74
CA ASN A 150 23.64 10.70 -5.85
C ASN A 150 22.27 11.38 -5.88
N ARG A 151 21.22 10.60 -5.65
CA ARG A 151 19.88 11.09 -5.39
C ARG A 151 19.37 10.49 -4.10
N TYR A 152 19.03 11.33 -3.13
CA TYR A 152 18.52 10.89 -1.84
C TYR A 152 17.07 11.36 -1.67
N VAL A 153 16.26 10.55 -1.00
CA VAL A 153 14.89 10.93 -0.63
C VAL A 153 14.99 11.99 0.45
N THR A 154 14.25 13.08 0.27
CA THR A 154 14.17 14.13 1.30
C THR A 154 13.20 13.70 2.38
N PHE A 155 13.71 13.51 3.59
CA PHE A 155 12.87 13.30 4.75
C PHE A 155 12.43 14.66 5.34
N PRO A 156 11.20 14.77 5.85
CA PRO A 156 10.20 13.70 6.00
C PRO A 156 9.43 13.41 4.70
N THR A 157 9.09 12.14 4.47
CA THR A 157 8.18 11.70 3.40
C THR A 157 6.78 11.53 3.96
N GLU A 158 5.81 12.21 3.37
CA GLU A 158 4.41 12.05 3.77
C GLU A 158 3.81 10.78 3.17
N VAL A 159 3.07 10.04 3.99
CA VAL A 159 2.22 8.95 3.56
C VAL A 159 0.80 9.39 3.86
N THR A 160 -0.03 9.43 2.83
CA THR A 160 -1.46 9.75 2.96
C THR A 160 -2.28 8.48 2.83
N SER A 161 -3.37 8.40 3.58
CA SER A 161 -4.35 7.32 3.44
C SER A 161 -5.76 7.83 3.59
N THR A 162 -6.65 7.25 2.81
CA THR A 162 -8.07 7.54 2.86
C THR A 162 -8.83 6.25 3.16
N ILE A 163 -9.73 6.34 4.12
CA ILE A 163 -10.62 5.24 4.50
C ILE A 163 -12.05 5.75 4.33
N GLU A 164 -12.80 5.12 3.44
CA GLU A 164 -14.21 5.43 3.24
C GLU A 164 -15.09 4.37 3.88
N MET A 165 -16.06 4.82 4.66
CA MET A 165 -16.98 3.98 5.42
C MET A 165 -18.43 4.35 5.08
N THR A 166 -19.34 3.39 5.08
CA THR A 166 -20.78 3.71 5.14
C THR A 166 -21.11 4.27 6.52
N ALA A 167 -21.83 5.39 6.55
CA ALA A 167 -22.18 6.11 7.76
C ALA A 167 -23.25 5.33 8.56
N THR A 168 -22.82 4.58 9.56
CA THR A 168 -23.71 3.93 10.54
C THR A 168 -23.92 4.81 11.79
N ALA A 169 -23.00 5.73 12.07
CA ALA A 169 -23.07 6.72 13.13
C ALA A 169 -22.33 8.01 12.74
N GLY A 170 -22.02 8.87 13.72
CA GLY A 170 -21.20 10.07 13.53
C GLY A 170 -19.72 9.77 13.27
N ASP A 171 -18.89 10.81 13.24
CA ASP A 171 -17.44 10.71 13.00
C ASP A 171 -16.64 10.34 14.26
N ASN A 172 -17.26 10.45 15.44
CA ASN A 172 -16.68 10.08 16.74
C ASN A 172 -15.34 10.79 17.01
N VAL A 173 -15.20 12.04 16.54
CA VAL A 173 -14.00 12.87 16.72
C VAL A 173 -14.32 14.12 17.52
N ASP A 174 -13.63 14.27 18.64
CA ASP A 174 -13.73 15.45 19.49
C ASP A 174 -12.66 16.50 19.12
N ALA A 175 -13.10 17.74 18.88
CA ALA A 175 -12.23 18.90 18.71
C ALA A 175 -12.61 19.96 19.76
N VAL A 176 -12.29 19.69 21.02
CA VAL A 176 -12.74 20.52 22.15
C VAL A 176 -11.63 21.48 22.61
N GLU A 177 -12.02 22.71 22.91
CA GLU A 177 -11.10 23.77 23.38
C GLU A 177 -10.47 23.49 24.74
N THR A 178 -11.15 22.68 25.57
CA THR A 178 -10.71 22.31 26.92
C THR A 178 -9.63 21.24 26.90
N ALA A 179 -9.51 20.48 25.81
CA ALA A 179 -8.48 19.47 25.67
C ALA A 179 -7.17 20.14 25.24
N ARG A 180 -6.10 19.84 25.98
CA ARG A 180 -4.74 20.30 25.67
C ARG A 180 -4.21 19.72 24.35
N THR A 181 -4.75 18.58 23.92
CA THR A 181 -4.39 17.89 22.67
C THR A 181 -5.63 17.21 22.09
N ASN A 182 -6.02 17.62 20.87
CA ASN A 182 -7.09 16.97 20.09
C ASN A 182 -6.52 16.03 19.00
N LEU A 183 -5.21 15.76 19.06
CA LEU A 183 -4.51 14.96 18.04
C LEU A 183 -4.14 13.61 18.63
N SER A 184 -4.73 12.56 18.10
CA SER A 184 -4.43 11.16 18.42
C SER A 184 -3.65 10.49 17.29
N ASN A 185 -2.86 9.49 17.69
CA ASN A 185 -2.18 8.60 16.77
C ASN A 185 -3.04 7.37 16.54
N HIS A 186 -3.19 6.94 15.30
CA HIS A 186 -3.95 5.77 14.92
C HIS A 186 -3.08 4.80 14.11
N GLU A 187 -3.28 3.51 14.37
CA GLU A 187 -2.67 2.43 13.59
C GLU A 187 -3.58 2.02 12.43
N ILE A 188 -2.97 1.83 11.26
CA ILE A 188 -3.67 1.42 10.04
C ILE A 188 -2.87 0.28 9.40
N CYS A 189 -3.53 -0.86 9.20
CA CYS A 189 -2.98 -2.02 8.52
C CYS A 189 -4.08 -2.66 7.67
N ILE A 190 -3.85 -2.85 6.37
CA ILE A 190 -4.78 -3.58 5.50
C ILE A 190 -4.07 -4.81 4.95
N MET A 191 -4.79 -5.93 4.92
CA MET A 191 -4.28 -7.20 4.40
C MET A 191 -5.21 -7.77 3.33
N LEU A 192 -4.61 -8.28 2.28
CA LEU A 192 -5.30 -8.98 1.21
C LEU A 192 -5.07 -10.51 1.30
N VAL A 193 -5.97 -11.30 0.72
CA VAL A 193 -5.89 -12.78 0.71
C VAL A 193 -4.62 -13.33 0.04
N ASP A 194 -3.99 -12.56 -0.85
CA ASP A 194 -2.72 -12.91 -1.50
C ASP A 194 -1.50 -12.81 -0.57
N SER A 195 -1.71 -12.39 0.69
CA SER A 195 -0.67 -12.05 1.67
C SER A 195 0.04 -10.73 1.42
N THR A 196 -0.51 -9.83 0.60
CA THR A 196 -0.10 -8.43 0.55
C THR A 196 -0.52 -7.74 1.83
N ILE A 197 0.41 -7.07 2.49
CA ILE A 197 0.24 -6.37 3.75
C ILE A 197 0.66 -4.93 3.55
N LEU A 198 -0.27 -4.00 3.79
CA LEU A 198 -0.06 -2.56 3.77
C LEU A 198 -0.08 -2.04 5.21
N HIS A 199 1.08 -1.77 5.80
CA HIS A 199 1.20 -1.24 7.18
C HIS A 199 1.68 0.19 7.15
N LEU A 200 0.84 1.11 7.63
CA LEU A 200 1.12 2.55 7.65
C LEU A 200 1.60 3.01 9.04
N GLY A 201 2.13 2.09 9.84
CA GLY A 201 2.59 2.40 11.18
C GLY A 201 1.47 2.73 12.18
N LYS A 202 1.90 3.26 13.33
CA LYS A 202 1.03 3.57 14.50
C LYS A 202 0.67 5.04 14.65
N LYS A 203 1.28 5.90 13.85
CA LYS A 203 1.26 7.37 14.04
C LYS A 203 0.55 8.07 12.90
N ASN A 204 -0.53 7.47 12.40
CA ASN A 204 -1.42 8.11 11.45
C ASN A 204 -2.27 9.13 12.19
N LYS A 205 -2.27 10.35 11.70
CA LYS A 205 -3.00 11.48 12.28
C LYS A 205 -4.16 11.80 11.37
N LEU A 206 -5.35 11.96 11.95
CA LEU A 206 -6.51 12.38 11.21
C LEU A 206 -6.32 13.84 10.76
N ALA A 207 -6.34 14.06 9.45
CA ALA A 207 -6.17 15.38 8.84
C ALA A 207 -7.54 16.04 8.56
N SER A 208 -8.53 15.27 8.12
CA SER A 208 -9.87 15.77 7.83
C SER A 208 -10.89 14.64 7.75
N ILE A 209 -12.17 15.00 7.94
CA ILE A 209 -13.32 14.12 7.75
C ILE A 209 -14.24 14.78 6.72
N THR A 210 -14.80 13.99 5.81
CA THR A 210 -15.81 14.45 4.84
C THR A 210 -17.02 13.54 4.87
N TYR A 211 -18.21 14.15 4.90
CA TYR A 211 -19.48 13.44 4.79
C TYR A 211 -19.99 13.54 3.35
N GLY A 212 -20.40 12.40 2.78
CA GLY A 212 -20.97 12.30 1.45
C GLY A 212 -22.32 11.59 1.47
N GLY A 213 -23.11 11.83 0.42
CA GLY A 213 -24.40 11.14 0.22
C GLY A 213 -25.51 11.59 1.17
N GLY A 214 -26.44 10.68 1.48
CA GLY A 214 -27.56 10.96 2.39
C GLY A 214 -28.56 12.02 1.91
N ASP A 215 -28.77 12.14 0.60
CA ASP A 215 -29.72 13.10 0.04
C ASP A 215 -31.20 12.70 0.28
N ALA A 216 -32.12 13.61 -0.01
CA ALA A 216 -33.56 13.36 0.12
C ALA A 216 -34.08 12.25 -0.82
N GLY A 217 -33.25 11.74 -1.73
CA GLY A 217 -33.53 10.61 -2.61
C GLY A 217 -33.26 9.24 -1.98
N GLY A 218 -32.74 9.20 -0.75
CA GLY A 218 -32.43 7.95 -0.03
C GLY A 218 -31.11 7.32 -0.44
N GLY A 219 -30.16 8.11 -0.97
CA GLY A 219 -28.80 7.65 -1.22
C GLY A 219 -28.06 7.25 0.06
N ASN A 220 -27.14 6.29 -0.04
CA ASN A 220 -26.32 5.87 1.10
C ASN A 220 -25.46 7.04 1.60
N ALA A 221 -25.32 7.19 2.91
CA ALA A 221 -24.41 8.18 3.50
C ALA A 221 -23.04 7.55 3.74
N THR A 222 -21.96 8.28 3.46
CA THR A 222 -20.58 7.83 3.67
C THR A 222 -19.78 8.84 4.47
N ILE A 223 -18.82 8.33 5.25
CA ILE A 223 -17.83 9.12 5.98
C ILE A 223 -16.46 8.75 5.44
N THR A 224 -15.73 9.75 4.97
CA THR A 224 -14.35 9.60 4.50
C THR A 224 -13.40 10.19 5.53
N TYR A 225 -12.50 9.36 6.04
CA TYR A 225 -11.44 9.75 6.96
C TYR A 225 -10.12 9.84 6.20
N ASN A 226 -9.50 11.02 6.23
CA ASN A 226 -8.18 11.25 5.63
C ASN A 226 -7.14 11.29 6.72
N PHE A 227 -6.17 10.39 6.65
CA PHE A 227 -5.05 10.32 7.56
C PHE A 227 -3.75 10.64 6.84
N SER A 228 -2.79 11.20 7.57
CA SER A 228 -1.41 11.25 7.13
C SER A 228 -0.45 10.84 8.24
N ASN A 229 0.67 10.24 7.82
CA ASN A 229 1.82 10.03 8.67
C ASN A 229 3.07 10.53 7.95
N PHE A 230 4.17 10.60 8.70
CA PHE A 230 5.46 10.86 8.12
C PHE A 230 6.38 9.67 8.34
N ASN A 231 6.94 9.19 7.24
CA ASN A 231 8.01 8.20 7.14
C ASN A 231 7.63 6.73 7.39
N ASP A 232 6.35 6.39 7.55
CA ASP A 232 5.97 5.00 7.86
C ASP A 232 4.98 4.44 6.82
N LEU A 233 5.53 3.72 5.85
CA LEU A 233 4.80 2.85 4.95
C LEU A 233 5.63 1.59 4.72
N VAL A 234 5.06 0.44 5.05
CA VAL A 234 5.68 -0.86 4.87
C VAL A 234 4.73 -1.72 4.06
N VAL A 235 5.22 -2.19 2.92
CA VAL A 235 4.51 -3.12 2.05
C VAL A 235 5.23 -4.46 2.07
N LEU A 236 4.53 -5.52 2.46
CA LEU A 236 5.07 -6.87 2.53
C LEU A 236 4.24 -7.81 1.67
N HIS A 237 4.88 -8.82 1.09
CA HIS A 237 4.20 -9.91 0.41
C HIS A 237 4.84 -11.25 0.78
N SER A 238 4.05 -12.32 0.85
CA SER A 238 4.60 -13.65 1.21
C SER A 238 5.62 -14.16 0.19
N GLY A 239 5.50 -13.78 -1.08
CA GLY A 239 6.42 -14.18 -2.16
C GLY A 239 7.72 -13.38 -2.24
N ASP A 240 8.02 -12.47 -1.30
CA ASP A 240 9.27 -11.69 -1.33
C ASP A 240 10.51 -12.63 -1.38
N PRO A 241 11.37 -12.53 -2.40
CA PRO A 241 12.56 -13.39 -2.54
C PRO A 241 13.55 -13.26 -1.37
N LEU A 242 13.48 -12.20 -0.56
CA LEU A 242 14.26 -12.06 0.67
C LEU A 242 13.81 -13.03 1.79
N ARG A 243 12.71 -13.76 1.60
CA ARG A 243 12.19 -14.80 2.51
C ARG A 243 13.03 -16.09 2.53
N GLY A 244 14.05 -16.21 1.68
CA GLY A 244 14.93 -17.38 1.58
C GLY A 244 15.89 -17.60 2.77
N SER A 245 16.04 -16.65 3.70
CA SER A 245 16.81 -16.86 4.93
C SER A 245 15.88 -17.22 6.07
N SER A 246 15.88 -18.50 6.45
CA SER A 246 15.24 -19.10 7.62
C SER A 246 15.00 -18.16 8.80
N THR A 247 13.82 -17.56 8.90
CA THR A 247 13.34 -17.02 10.17
C THR A 247 11.99 -17.60 10.50
N SER A 248 12.02 -18.51 11.48
CA SER A 248 10.91 -19.09 12.24
C SER A 248 9.62 -18.24 12.17
N THR A 249 8.54 -18.88 11.75
CA THR A 249 7.16 -18.36 11.76
C THR A 249 6.65 -18.02 13.17
N ASN A 250 7.43 -18.30 14.22
CA ASN A 250 7.03 -18.15 15.60
C ASN A 250 8.05 -17.40 16.48
N SER A 251 8.76 -16.43 15.91
CA SER A 251 9.67 -15.60 16.68
C SER A 251 9.39 -14.11 16.44
N THR A 252 9.28 -13.39 17.55
CA THR A 252 9.37 -11.92 17.69
C THR A 252 10.63 -11.34 17.03
N THR A 253 11.54 -12.20 16.55
CA THR A 253 12.82 -11.90 15.92
C THR A 253 12.87 -12.27 14.42
N GLY A 254 11.73 -12.28 13.71
CA GLY A 254 11.72 -12.38 12.24
C GLY A 254 12.28 -11.11 11.57
N TYR A 255 12.66 -11.18 10.29
CA TYR A 255 13.21 -10.06 9.50
C TYR A 255 12.37 -8.76 9.61
N TYR A 256 11.05 -8.91 9.74
CA TYR A 256 10.09 -7.81 9.91
C TYR A 256 9.83 -7.38 11.37
N GLY A 257 10.22 -8.20 12.36
CA GLY A 257 9.97 -7.95 13.78
C GLY A 257 10.94 -6.96 14.43
N ASN A 258 12.12 -6.73 13.84
CA ASN A 258 13.19 -5.93 14.44
C ASN A 258 13.57 -4.64 13.70
N ARG A 259 12.91 -4.31 12.57
CA ARG A 259 13.30 -3.15 11.74
C ARG A 259 12.39 -1.94 11.84
N PHE A 260 11.33 -2.03 12.65
CA PHE A 260 10.33 -0.98 12.82
C PHE A 260 10.08 -0.70 14.31
N TYR A 261 11.17 -0.52 15.07
CA TYR A 261 11.16 0.06 16.41
C TYR A 261 11.55 1.54 16.34
#